data_AF-U7TTE3-F1
#
_entry.id   AF-U7TTE3-F1
#
_cell.length_a   1.000
_cell.length_b   1.000
_cell.length_c   1.000
_cell.angle_alpha   90.00
_cell.angle_beta   90.00
_cell.angle_gamma   90.00
#
_symmetry.space_group_name_H-M   'P 1'
#
loop_
_entity.id
_entity.type
_entity.pdbx_description
1 polymer ?
#
loop_
_entity_poly.entity_id
_entity_poly.type
_entity_poly.pdbx_seq_one_letter_code
_entity_poly.pdbx_strand_id
1 'polypeptide(L)'
;MKKENKDEIKDPIEEKKVSNIVNYGKDGDIIAVETVGTFRNMMNYYNKPRETVRVLSDAKAFETVKIHYSFEEMPEFELILAQTLKINLENKEVDKTAENLMKFFDKEPYTFQKILDEIKKNSENRGFKI
;
A
#
# COMPACT_ATOMS: atom_id res chain seq x y z
N MET A 1 21.68 21.29 45.21
CA MET A 1 20.45 21.55 44.45
C MET A 1 20.23 20.38 43.49
N LYS A 2 19.19 19.57 43.71
CA LYS A 2 18.80 18.49 42.79
C LYS A 2 18.06 19.14 41.62
N LYS A 3 18.52 18.94 40.38
CA LYS A 3 17.75 19.32 39.19
C LYS A 3 16.56 18.38 39.11
N GLU A 4 15.37 18.91 39.30
CA GLU A 4 14.12 18.21 38.99
C GLU A 4 14.12 17.91 37.48
N ASN A 5 14.06 16.62 37.13
CA ASN A 5 13.69 16.22 35.78
C ASN A 5 12.26 16.72 35.58
N LYS A 6 12.10 17.76 34.76
CA LYS A 6 10.81 18.07 34.18
C LYS A 6 10.46 16.89 33.29
N ASP A 7 9.54 16.05 33.74
CA ASP A 7 8.90 15.07 32.88
C ASP A 7 8.33 15.85 31.70
N GLU A 8 8.91 15.67 30.51
CA GLU A 8 8.34 16.17 29.27
C GLU A 8 6.94 15.56 29.16
N ILE A 9 5.92 16.39 29.35
CA ILE A 9 4.54 16.02 29.06
C ILE A 9 4.49 15.77 27.55
N LYS A 10 4.61 14.51 27.16
CA LYS A 10 4.40 14.10 25.77
C LYS A 10 2.93 14.30 25.44
N ASP A 11 2.67 14.97 24.33
CA ASP A 11 1.31 15.10 23.81
C ASP A 11 0.66 13.71 23.69
N PRO A 12 -0.63 13.57 24.04
CA PRO A 12 -1.36 12.33 23.82
C PRO A 12 -1.24 11.92 22.35
N ILE A 13 -0.93 10.66 22.10
CA ILE A 13 -0.93 10.12 20.74
C ILE A 13 -2.37 10.22 20.23
N GLU A 14 -2.58 10.92 19.11
CA GLU A 14 -3.90 11.04 18.48
C GLU A 14 -4.49 9.65 18.20
N GLU A 15 -5.78 9.47 18.53
CA GLU A 15 -6.50 8.25 18.18
C GLU A 15 -6.59 8.11 16.66
N LYS A 16 -6.10 6.97 16.15
CA LYS A 16 -6.13 6.64 14.73
C LYS A 16 -7.16 5.55 14.46
N LYS A 17 -7.83 5.63 13.30
CA LYS A 17 -8.79 4.62 12.84
C LYS A 17 -8.16 3.23 12.85
N VAL A 18 -8.78 2.24 13.48
CA VAL A 18 -8.25 0.86 13.48
C VAL A 18 -8.66 0.06 12.22
N SER A 19 -9.72 0.51 11.55
CA SER A 19 -10.23 0.00 10.27
C SER A 19 -10.97 1.14 9.56
N ASN A 20 -10.98 1.13 8.23
CA ASN A 20 -11.73 2.06 7.40
C ASN A 20 -11.96 1.46 6.00
N ILE A 21 -13.15 0.90 5.79
CA ILE A 21 -13.56 0.34 4.50
C ILE A 21 -14.18 1.44 3.64
N VAL A 22 -13.67 1.61 2.42
CA VAL A 22 -14.15 2.60 1.44
C VAL A 22 -14.47 1.91 0.13
N ASN A 23 -15.58 2.33 -0.51
CA ASN A 23 -15.96 1.87 -1.83
C ASN A 23 -15.48 2.86 -2.89
N TYR A 24 -14.87 2.36 -3.97
CA TYR A 24 -14.39 3.15 -5.11
C TYR A 24 -15.00 2.62 -6.39
N GLY A 25 -15.21 3.50 -7.37
CA GLY A 25 -15.86 3.20 -8.64
C GLY A 25 -17.32 3.66 -8.69
N LYS A 26 -18.03 3.29 -9.75
CA LYS A 26 -19.39 3.71 -10.08
C LYS A 26 -20.01 2.74 -11.09
N ASP A 27 -21.29 2.95 -11.41
CA ASP A 27 -22.00 2.26 -12.50
C ASP A 27 -21.94 0.71 -12.46
N GLY A 28 -21.80 0.15 -11.26
CA GLY A 28 -21.73 -1.30 -11.03
C GLY A 28 -20.32 -1.89 -11.07
N ASP A 29 -19.31 -1.12 -11.46
CA ASP A 29 -17.89 -1.45 -11.34
C ASP A 29 -17.36 -0.78 -10.05
N ILE A 30 -17.33 -1.55 -8.95
CA ILE A 30 -17.03 -1.03 -7.60
C ILE A 30 -16.08 -1.98 -6.87
N ILE A 31 -15.07 -1.45 -6.19
CA ILE A 31 -14.27 -2.22 -5.23
C ILE A 31 -14.45 -1.70 -3.81
N ALA A 32 -14.47 -2.62 -2.85
CA ALA A 32 -14.43 -2.31 -1.42
C ALA A 32 -13.01 -2.55 -0.90
N VAL A 33 -12.39 -1.55 -0.29
CA VAL A 33 -10.99 -1.61 0.14
C VAL A 33 -10.85 -1.22 1.61
N GLU A 34 -10.13 -2.04 2.38
CA GLU A 34 -9.66 -1.67 3.72
C GLU A 34 -8.47 -0.70 3.60
N THR A 35 -8.70 0.56 3.96
CA THR A 35 -7.68 1.61 3.81
C THR A 35 -6.73 1.69 5.00
N VAL A 36 -6.98 0.98 6.10
CA VAL A 36 -6.01 0.81 7.18
C VAL A 36 -5.16 -0.42 6.90
N GLY A 37 -3.93 -0.20 6.49
CA GLY A 37 -3.03 -1.27 6.11
C GLY A 37 -2.67 -2.18 7.28
N THR A 38 -2.93 -3.48 7.12
CA THR A 38 -2.42 -4.51 8.04
C THR A 38 -0.89 -4.52 8.07
N PHE A 39 -0.31 -4.92 9.22
CA PHE A 39 1.14 -4.99 9.38
C PHE A 39 1.83 -5.81 8.28
N ARG A 40 1.28 -7.00 7.97
CA ARG A 40 1.82 -7.88 6.93
C ARG A 40 1.83 -7.21 5.56
N ASN A 41 0.71 -6.59 5.17
CA ASN A 41 0.58 -5.99 3.84
C ASN A 41 1.50 -4.77 3.70
N MET A 42 1.57 -3.94 4.74
CA MET A 42 2.46 -2.77 4.74
C MET A 42 3.94 -3.18 4.73
N MET A 43 4.33 -4.19 5.49
CA MET A 43 5.69 -4.72 5.46
C MET A 43 6.06 -5.31 4.09
N ASN A 44 5.14 -6.04 3.44
CA ASN A 44 5.36 -6.52 2.08
C ASN A 44 5.57 -5.35 1.10
N TYR A 45 4.75 -4.31 1.19
CA TYR A 45 4.88 -3.11 0.35
C TYR A 45 6.21 -2.37 0.54
N TYR A 46 6.66 -2.20 1.79
CA TYR A 46 7.92 -1.51 2.07
C TYR A 46 9.14 -2.35 1.70
N ASN A 47 9.11 -3.65 1.99
CA ASN A 47 10.26 -4.53 1.81
C ASN A 47 10.39 -5.12 0.40
N LYS A 48 9.39 -4.95 -0.46
CA LYS A 48 9.51 -5.37 -1.86
C LYS A 48 10.67 -4.62 -2.54
N PRO A 49 11.69 -5.33 -3.07
CA PRO A 49 12.87 -4.69 -3.68
C PRO A 49 12.48 -3.76 -4.82
N ARG A 50 13.09 -2.58 -4.90
CA ARG A 50 12.89 -1.63 -6.01
C ARG A 50 14.11 -1.52 -6.92
N GLU A 51 15.24 -1.99 -6.41
CA GLU A 51 16.55 -1.91 -7.05
C GLU A 51 17.29 -3.23 -6.81
N THR A 52 18.17 -3.59 -7.74
CA THR A 52 19.06 -4.74 -7.64
C THR A 52 20.49 -4.32 -7.96
N VAL A 53 21.46 -4.93 -7.31
CA VAL A 53 22.88 -4.66 -7.54
C VAL A 53 23.45 -5.72 -8.46
N ARG A 54 24.00 -5.31 -9.61
CA ARG A 54 24.66 -6.20 -10.57
C ARG A 54 26.18 -6.03 -10.48
N VAL A 55 26.91 -7.14 -10.62
CA VAL A 55 28.37 -7.15 -10.68
C VAL A 55 28.80 -7.07 -12.14
N LEU A 56 29.56 -6.04 -12.49
CA LEU A 56 30.17 -5.95 -13.82
C LEU A 56 31.39 -6.88 -13.88
N SER A 57 31.76 -7.32 -15.09
CA SER A 57 32.75 -8.37 -15.41
C SER A 57 34.06 -8.30 -14.62
N ASP A 58 34.44 -7.12 -14.12
CA ASP A 58 35.73 -6.86 -13.50
C ASP A 58 35.68 -6.97 -11.96
N ALA A 59 34.57 -7.47 -11.38
CA ALA A 59 34.34 -7.74 -9.94
C ALA A 59 34.59 -6.55 -8.98
N LYS A 60 34.91 -5.37 -9.51
CA LYS A 60 35.22 -4.13 -8.76
C LYS A 60 34.19 -3.03 -8.95
N ALA A 61 33.25 -3.20 -9.88
CA ALA A 61 32.20 -2.25 -10.18
C ALA A 61 30.82 -2.88 -9.95
N PHE A 62 30.03 -2.22 -9.12
CA PHE A 62 28.65 -2.58 -8.81
C PHE A 62 27.74 -1.53 -9.44
N GLU A 63 26.71 -1.97 -10.16
CA GLU A 63 25.68 -1.10 -10.72
C GLU A 63 24.35 -1.34 -10.01
N THR A 64 23.74 -0.27 -9.49
CA THR A 64 22.38 -0.32 -8.97
C THR A 64 21.39 -0.10 -10.11
N VAL A 65 20.59 -1.12 -10.41
CA VAL A 65 19.61 -1.11 -11.50
C VAL A 65 18.20 -1.14 -10.92
N LYS A 66 17.32 -0.25 -11.39
CA LYS A 66 15.89 -0.27 -11.02
C LYS A 66 15.20 -1.51 -11.56
N ILE A 67 14.43 -2.17 -10.71
CA ILE A 67 13.61 -3.31 -11.10
C ILE A 67 12.36 -2.76 -11.80
N HIS A 68 12.13 -3.19 -13.04
CA HIS A 68 10.94 -2.85 -13.81
C HIS A 68 9.94 -4.00 -13.68
N TYR A 69 9.03 -3.87 -12.72
CA TYR A 69 7.95 -4.83 -12.52
C TYR A 69 6.89 -4.70 -13.61
N SER A 70 6.22 -5.81 -13.93
CA SER A 70 4.91 -5.72 -14.57
C SER A 70 3.92 -5.02 -13.61
N PHE A 71 2.86 -4.41 -14.14
CA PHE A 71 1.92 -3.63 -13.31
C PHE A 71 1.35 -4.43 -12.14
N GLU A 72 0.96 -5.68 -12.38
CA GLU A 72 0.42 -6.59 -11.36
C GLU A 72 1.44 -6.95 -10.27
N GLU A 73 2.73 -6.94 -10.59
CA GLU A 73 3.82 -7.22 -9.65
C GLU A 73 4.34 -5.95 -8.98
N MET A 74 3.79 -4.76 -9.28
CA MET A 74 4.22 -3.55 -8.59
C MET A 74 3.82 -3.62 -7.11
N PRO A 75 4.68 -3.17 -6.18
CA PRO A 75 4.35 -3.13 -4.75
C PRO A 75 3.00 -2.45 -4.47
N GLU A 76 2.70 -1.37 -5.19
CA GLU A 76 1.48 -0.60 -5.08
C GLU A 76 0.25 -1.42 -5.47
N PHE A 77 0.31 -2.16 -6.58
CA PHE A 77 -0.80 -3.00 -7.03
C PHE A 77 -1.04 -4.15 -6.05
N GLU A 78 0.02 -4.85 -5.63
CA GLU A 78 -0.07 -5.93 -4.65
C GLU A 78 -0.66 -5.46 -3.32
N LEU A 79 -0.29 -4.26 -2.87
CA LEU A 79 -0.87 -3.66 -1.67
C LEU A 79 -2.38 -3.44 -1.85
N ILE A 80 -2.81 -2.84 -2.95
CA ILE A 80 -4.24 -2.59 -3.19
C ILE A 80 -5.00 -3.91 -3.31
N LEU A 81 -4.47 -4.90 -4.04
CA LEU A 81 -5.08 -6.23 -4.15
C LEU A 81 -5.21 -6.90 -2.77
N ALA A 82 -4.17 -6.81 -1.94
CA ALA A 82 -4.18 -7.37 -0.60
C ALA A 82 -5.22 -6.68 0.31
N GLN A 83 -5.39 -5.35 0.19
CA GLN A 83 -6.39 -4.57 0.93
C GLN A 83 -7.81 -4.64 0.38
N THR A 84 -7.97 -5.07 -0.88
CA THR A 84 -9.29 -5.23 -1.48
C THR A 84 -10.04 -6.35 -0.78
N LEU A 85 -11.29 -6.09 -0.43
CA LEU A 85 -12.20 -7.02 0.24
C LEU A 85 -13.17 -7.63 -0.76
N LYS A 86 -13.66 -6.82 -1.70
CA LYS A 86 -14.64 -7.22 -2.71
C LYS A 86 -14.41 -6.48 -4.01
N ILE A 87 -14.75 -7.14 -5.12
CA ILE A 87 -14.76 -6.57 -6.46
C ILE A 87 -16.12 -6.85 -7.07
N ASN A 88 -16.78 -5.81 -7.53
CA ASN A 88 -17.96 -5.88 -8.38
C ASN A 88 -17.58 -5.37 -9.76
N LEU A 89 -17.89 -6.15 -10.79
CA LEU A 89 -17.79 -5.73 -12.19
C LEU A 89 -19.17 -5.90 -12.82
N GLU A 90 -19.65 -4.87 -13.52
CA GLU A 90 -20.95 -4.91 -14.22
C GLU A 90 -22.11 -5.36 -13.32
N ASN A 91 -22.13 -4.87 -12.07
CA ASN A 91 -23.12 -5.19 -11.03
C ASN A 91 -23.10 -6.65 -10.54
N LYS A 92 -22.00 -7.38 -10.78
CA LYS A 92 -21.80 -8.74 -10.27
C LYS A 92 -20.55 -8.81 -9.42
N GLU A 93 -20.68 -9.39 -8.22
CA GLU A 93 -19.52 -9.72 -7.38
C GLU A 93 -18.68 -10.79 -8.10
N VAL A 94 -17.38 -10.54 -8.21
CA VAL A 94 -16.40 -11.43 -8.84
C VAL A 94 -15.29 -11.76 -7.86
N ASP A 95 -14.54 -12.83 -8.15
CA ASP A 95 -13.43 -13.24 -7.31
C ASP A 95 -12.33 -12.18 -7.22
N LYS A 96 -11.70 -12.08 -6.04
CA LYS A 96 -10.56 -11.20 -5.81
C LYS A 96 -9.30 -11.75 -6.45
N THR A 97 -9.12 -11.46 -7.74
CA THR A 97 -7.94 -11.82 -8.52
C THR A 97 -7.26 -10.57 -9.09
N ALA A 98 -5.97 -10.68 -9.43
CA ALA A 98 -5.24 -9.60 -10.11
C ALA A 98 -5.94 -9.22 -11.43
N GLU A 99 -6.37 -10.23 -12.20
CA GLU A 99 -7.10 -10.04 -13.46
C GLU A 99 -8.37 -9.20 -13.29
N ASN A 100 -9.22 -9.53 -12.30
CA ASN A 100 -10.46 -8.79 -12.08
C ASN A 100 -10.21 -7.39 -11.53
N LEU A 101 -9.17 -7.20 -10.72
CA LEU A 101 -8.78 -5.88 -10.24
C LEU A 101 -8.22 -5.00 -11.36
N MET A 102 -7.48 -5.59 -12.31
CA MET A 102 -7.06 -4.87 -13.52
C MET A 102 -8.25 -4.45 -14.38
N LYS A 103 -9.20 -5.36 -14.62
CA LYS A 103 -10.46 -5.02 -15.35
C LYS A 103 -11.19 -3.86 -14.70
N PHE A 104 -11.17 -3.77 -13.37
CA PHE A 104 -11.69 -2.61 -12.65
C PHE A 104 -10.89 -1.33 -12.97
N PHE A 105 -9.56 -1.37 -12.88
CA PHE A 105 -8.72 -0.21 -13.17
C PHE A 105 -8.72 0.24 -14.64
N ASP A 106 -8.96 -0.66 -15.59
CA ASP A 106 -9.15 -0.31 -17.00
C ASP A 106 -10.40 0.57 -17.19
N LYS A 107 -11.43 0.37 -16.36
CA LYS A 107 -12.67 1.15 -16.37
C LYS A 107 -12.59 2.40 -15.49
N GLU A 108 -11.93 2.29 -14.34
CA GLU A 108 -11.83 3.33 -13.31
C GLU A 108 -10.36 3.74 -12.99
N PRO A 109 -9.57 4.20 -13.99
CA PRO A 109 -8.11 4.35 -13.86
C PRO A 109 -7.67 5.37 -12.80
N TYR A 110 -8.47 6.42 -12.58
CA TYR A 110 -8.15 7.46 -11.60
C TYR A 110 -8.27 7.00 -10.15
N THR A 111 -8.91 5.86 -9.90
CA THR A 111 -9.10 5.34 -8.54
C THR A 111 -7.82 4.75 -7.96
N PHE A 112 -6.88 4.27 -8.79
CA PHE A 112 -5.66 3.62 -8.33
C PHE A 112 -4.84 4.49 -7.37
N GLN A 113 -4.48 5.70 -7.81
CA GLN A 113 -3.67 6.63 -7.01
C GLN A 113 -4.43 7.07 -5.76
N LYS A 114 -5.73 7.33 -5.88
CA LYS A 114 -6.59 7.74 -4.76
C LYS A 114 -6.60 6.70 -3.65
N ILE A 115 -6.79 5.42 -4.01
CA ILE A 115 -6.80 4.32 -3.05
C ILE A 115 -5.44 4.19 -2.37
N LEU A 116 -4.36 4.25 -3.15
CA LEU A 116 -3.00 4.15 -2.62
C LEU A 116 -2.69 5.26 -1.61
N ASP A 117 -3.07 6.50 -1.91
CA ASP A 117 -2.86 7.65 -1.03
C ASP A 117 -3.66 7.54 0.27
N GLU A 118 -4.92 7.08 0.19
CA GLU A 118 -5.75 6.83 1.36
C GLU A 118 -5.18 5.71 2.23
N ILE A 119 -4.69 4.61 1.63
CA ILE A 119 -4.01 3.54 2.36
C ILE A 119 -2.78 4.07 3.10
N LYS A 120 -1.91 4.81 2.40
CA LYS A 120 -0.68 5.35 2.98
C LYS A 120 -0.96 6.32 4.12
N LYS A 121 -1.91 7.24 3.92
CA LYS A 121 -2.32 8.24 4.92
C LYS A 121 -2.88 7.57 6.18
N ASN A 122 -3.80 6.62 6.03
CA ASN A 122 -4.44 5.96 7.16
C ASN A 122 -3.48 4.99 7.90
N SER A 123 -2.41 4.56 7.22
CA SER A 123 -1.37 3.65 7.73
C SER A 123 -0.11 4.36 8.25
N GLU A 124 -0.06 5.69 8.19
CA GLU A 124 1.11 6.48 8.57
C GLU A 124 1.43 6.40 10.07
N ASN A 125 2.73 6.39 10.41
CA ASN A 125 3.27 6.38 11.78
C ASN A 125 2.73 5.23 12.65
N ARG A 126 2.58 4.04 12.06
CA ARG A 126 2.18 2.79 12.75
C ARG A 126 3.35 1.81 12.99
N GLY A 127 4.60 2.29 12.94
CA GLY A 127 5.77 1.45 13.15
C GLY A 127 6.11 0.49 12.00
N PHE A 128 5.62 0.76 10.79
CA PHE A 128 5.94 -0.03 9.59
C PHE A 128 7.29 0.35 8.94
N LYS A 129 7.85 1.50 9.30
CA LYS A 129 9.22 1.88 8.95
C LYS A 129 10.09 1.58 10.15
N ILE A 130 11.07 0.69 9.97
CA ILE A 130 12.15 0.39 10.92
C ILE A 130 13.34 1.27 10.55
#